data_AF-A0A0Q7YJ44-F1
#
_entry.id   AF-A0A0Q7YJ44-F1
#
_cell.length_a   1.000
_cell.length_b   1.000
_cell.length_c   1.000
_cell.angle_alpha   90.00
_cell.angle_beta   90.00
_cell.angle_gamma   90.00
#
_symmetry.space_group_name_H-M   'P 1'
#
loop_
_entity.id
_entity.type
_entity.pdbx_description
1 polymer ?
#
loop_
_entity_poly.entity_id
_entity_poly.type
_entity_poly.pdbx_seq_one_letter_code
_entity_poly.pdbx_strand_id
1 'polypeptide(L)'
;MRRRLMEVYVKTITGQQCLLDHLIVGAARRASAMLNDPNQAAGLRTPSDCGLTPIDRLEYSALAEDQLLAVALRTSAGPAQPETIEAALDCLFGEPPMRVAVEAQRHAAFGPFASAGLPIERAWETGAEISRRARQQEREPLRDLMNYADLYRDLWCDPRIAAPISVRREMLALVSVLSALARSNEPELQEASA
;
A
#
# COMPACT_ATOMS: atom_id res chain seq x y z
N MET A 1 -24.18 -24.06 -11.77
CA MET A 1 -23.92 -22.61 -11.70
C MET A 1 -23.12 -22.23 -10.44
N ARG A 2 -21.88 -22.75 -10.25
CA ARG A 2 -21.04 -22.45 -9.06
C ARG A 2 -19.53 -22.24 -9.35
N ARG A 3 -19.09 -22.22 -10.62
CA ARG A 3 -17.66 -22.08 -10.97
C ARG A 3 -17.15 -20.63 -11.12
N ARG A 4 -18.00 -19.66 -11.46
CA ARG A 4 -17.54 -18.27 -11.70
C ARG A 4 -17.05 -17.53 -10.45
N LEU A 5 -17.70 -17.73 -9.30
CA LEU A 5 -17.31 -17.01 -8.07
C LEU A 5 -15.95 -17.48 -7.52
N MET A 6 -15.64 -18.78 -7.64
CA MET A 6 -14.40 -19.34 -7.12
C MET A 6 -13.19 -19.01 -8.02
N GLU A 7 -13.38 -18.96 -9.34
CA GLU A 7 -12.32 -18.51 -10.27
C GLU A 7 -11.99 -17.02 -10.13
N VAL A 8 -12.98 -16.17 -9.89
CA VAL A 8 -12.75 -14.73 -9.65
C VAL A 8 -12.00 -14.55 -8.33
N TYR A 9 -12.45 -15.21 -7.26
CA TYR A 9 -11.85 -15.09 -5.92
C TYR A 9 -10.41 -15.62 -5.84
N VAL A 10 -10.12 -16.74 -6.53
CA VAL A 10 -8.77 -17.31 -6.59
C VAL A 10 -7.83 -16.46 -7.46
N LYS A 11 -8.32 -15.90 -8.59
CA LYS A 11 -7.52 -15.00 -9.45
C LYS A 11 -7.19 -13.67 -8.75
N THR A 12 -8.11 -13.12 -7.95
CA THR A 12 -7.87 -11.90 -7.15
C THR A 12 -6.84 -12.11 -6.06
N ILE A 13 -6.88 -13.24 -5.34
CA ILE A 13 -5.88 -13.57 -4.30
C ILE A 13 -4.47 -13.68 -4.91
N THR A 14 -4.33 -14.30 -6.08
CA THR A 14 -3.03 -14.39 -6.76
C THR A 14 -2.55 -13.02 -7.25
N GLY A 15 -3.43 -12.17 -7.79
CA GLY A 15 -3.07 -10.84 -8.30
C GLY A 15 -2.64 -9.87 -7.21
N GLN A 16 -3.38 -9.84 -6.09
CA GLN A 16 -3.03 -9.07 -4.90
C GLN A 16 -1.67 -9.51 -4.33
N GLN A 17 -1.44 -10.83 -4.19
CA GLN A 17 -0.19 -11.33 -3.64
C GLN A 17 1.00 -10.99 -4.55
N CYS A 18 0.89 -11.20 -5.86
CA CYS A 18 1.95 -10.81 -6.80
C CYS A 18 2.24 -9.31 -6.76
N LEU A 19 1.22 -8.46 -6.57
CA LEU A 19 1.42 -7.03 -6.36
C LEU A 19 2.19 -6.77 -5.07
N LEU A 20 1.78 -7.37 -3.95
CA LEU A 20 2.46 -7.20 -2.67
C LEU A 20 3.93 -7.63 -2.75
N ASP A 21 4.22 -8.80 -3.31
CA ASP A 21 5.59 -9.31 -3.49
C ASP A 21 6.43 -8.31 -4.31
N HIS A 22 5.86 -7.79 -5.41
CA HIS A 22 6.54 -6.78 -6.24
C HIS A 22 6.84 -5.50 -5.47
N LEU A 23 5.90 -5.03 -4.63
CA LEU A 23 6.10 -3.85 -3.81
C LEU A 23 7.12 -4.09 -2.68
N ILE A 24 7.16 -5.28 -2.10
CA ILE A 24 8.15 -5.68 -1.09
C ILE A 24 9.56 -5.62 -1.70
N VAL A 25 9.77 -6.21 -2.88
CA VAL A 25 11.06 -6.14 -3.60
C VAL A 25 11.46 -4.69 -3.87
N GLY A 26 10.51 -3.86 -4.30
CA GLY A 26 10.72 -2.43 -4.54
C GLY A 26 11.13 -1.67 -3.27
N ALA A 27 10.42 -1.91 -2.17
CA ALA A 27 10.69 -1.32 -0.86
C ALA A 27 12.06 -1.75 -0.33
N ALA A 28 12.40 -3.04 -0.42
CA ALA A 28 13.67 -3.59 0.03
C ALA A 28 14.87 -2.97 -0.70
N ARG A 29 14.79 -2.84 -2.04
CA ARG A 29 15.82 -2.19 -2.85
C ARG A 29 16.00 -0.72 -2.48
N ARG A 30 14.90 0.03 -2.33
CA ARG A 30 14.94 1.44 -1.93
C ARG A 30 15.52 1.60 -0.52
N ALA A 31 15.08 0.78 0.43
CA ALA A 31 15.58 0.80 1.81
C ALA A 31 17.08 0.51 1.87
N SER A 32 17.55 -0.55 1.18
CA SER A 32 18.98 -0.89 1.11
C SER A 32 19.81 0.27 0.56
N ALA A 33 19.35 0.90 -0.54
CA ALA A 33 20.04 2.05 -1.12
C ALA A 33 20.14 3.24 -0.14
N MET A 34 19.08 3.52 0.62
CA MET A 34 19.04 4.60 1.60
C MET A 34 19.86 4.29 2.87
N LEU A 35 20.02 3.01 3.23
CA LEU A 35 20.74 2.57 4.42
C LEU A 35 22.24 2.32 4.18
N ASN A 36 22.66 2.18 2.91
CA ASN A 36 24.06 1.92 2.57
C ASN A 36 25.01 3.08 2.92
N ASP A 37 24.52 4.31 2.93
CA ASP A 37 25.28 5.47 3.40
C ASP A 37 24.97 5.72 4.89
N PRO A 38 25.95 5.57 5.81
CA PRO A 38 25.74 5.80 7.23
C PRO A 38 25.18 7.18 7.58
N ASN A 39 25.55 8.23 6.83
CA ASN A 39 25.05 9.58 7.08
C ASN A 39 23.57 9.70 6.67
N GLN A 40 23.20 9.10 5.54
CA GLN A 40 21.79 9.03 5.14
C GLN A 40 20.99 8.20 6.13
N ALA A 41 21.49 7.02 6.52
CA ALA A 41 20.83 6.13 7.47
C ALA A 41 20.59 6.81 8.84
N ALA A 42 21.53 7.63 9.31
CA ALA A 42 21.34 8.47 10.50
C ALA A 42 20.27 9.55 10.25
N GLY A 43 20.34 10.24 9.11
CA GLY A 43 19.37 11.26 8.71
C GLY A 43 17.92 10.75 8.65
N LEU A 44 17.70 9.49 8.28
CA LEU A 44 16.34 8.88 8.26
C LEU A 44 15.68 8.80 9.64
N ARG A 45 16.47 8.84 10.71
CA ARG A 45 16.00 8.75 12.10
C ARG A 45 16.05 10.09 12.83
N THR A 46 16.59 11.11 12.18
CA THR A 46 16.71 12.45 12.75
C THR A 46 15.48 13.27 12.37
N PRO A 47 14.75 13.83 13.34
CA PRO A 47 13.64 14.73 13.06
C PRO A 47 14.10 15.98 12.33
N SER A 48 13.29 16.44 11.39
CA SER A 48 13.44 17.75 10.75
C SER A 48 12.80 18.87 11.59
N ASP A 49 12.86 20.12 11.12
CA ASP A 49 12.28 21.29 11.82
C ASP A 49 10.78 21.16 12.13
N CYS A 50 10.04 20.37 11.34
CA CYS A 50 8.63 20.08 11.59
C CYS A 50 8.39 18.93 12.58
N GLY A 51 9.44 18.40 13.21
CA GLY A 51 9.39 17.31 14.18
C GLY A 51 9.21 15.91 13.59
N LEU A 52 9.09 15.79 12.26
CA LEU A 52 8.94 14.50 11.57
C LEU A 52 10.27 14.01 11.01
N THR A 53 10.55 12.72 11.19
CA THR A 53 11.64 12.03 10.48
C THR A 53 11.24 11.73 9.03
N PRO A 54 12.19 11.46 8.12
CA PRO A 54 11.88 10.94 6.79
C PRO A 54 11.01 9.68 6.79
N ILE A 55 11.19 8.77 7.77
CA ILE A 55 10.36 7.57 7.92
C ILE A 55 8.92 7.95 8.27
N ASP A 56 8.72 8.89 9.21
CA ASP A 56 7.37 9.33 9.57
C ASP A 56 6.67 9.96 8.36
N ARG A 57 7.38 10.74 7.54
CA ARG A 57 6.79 11.34 6.32
C ARG A 57 6.28 10.29 5.34
N LEU A 58 6.96 9.14 5.21
CA LEU A 58 6.48 8.02 4.41
C LEU A 58 5.19 7.44 5.00
N GLU A 59 5.09 7.38 6.33
CA GLU A 59 3.90 6.87 7.02
C GLU A 59 2.69 7.80 6.89
N TYR A 60 2.94 9.08 6.62
CA TYR A 60 1.90 10.05 6.28
C TYR A 60 1.42 9.97 4.80
N SER A 61 2.04 9.13 3.97
CA SER A 61 1.62 8.87 2.58
C SER A 61 0.60 7.73 2.51
N ALA A 62 -0.49 7.87 1.77
CA ALA A 62 -1.45 6.78 1.58
C ALA A 62 -0.98 5.71 0.57
N LEU A 63 0.17 5.91 -0.08
CA LEU A 63 0.73 4.96 -1.06
C LEU A 63 1.29 3.71 -0.37
N ALA A 64 0.86 2.53 -0.83
CA ALA A 64 1.34 1.24 -0.34
C ALA A 64 2.86 1.11 -0.45
N GLU A 65 3.48 1.64 -1.50
CA GLU A 65 4.93 1.60 -1.71
C GLU A 65 5.69 2.39 -0.65
N ASP A 66 5.15 3.52 -0.20
CA ASP A 66 5.76 4.35 0.84
C ASP A 66 5.57 3.72 2.22
N GLN A 67 4.39 3.12 2.48
CA GLN A 67 4.14 2.38 3.72
C GLN A 67 5.07 1.17 3.86
N LEU A 68 5.25 0.39 2.79
CA LEU A 68 6.16 -0.75 2.79
C LEU A 68 7.62 -0.31 2.93
N LEU A 69 8.01 0.81 2.31
CA LEU A 69 9.34 1.40 2.52
C LEU A 69 9.53 1.84 3.97
N ALA A 70 8.53 2.48 4.59
CA ALA A 70 8.61 2.88 6.00
C ALA A 70 8.81 1.66 6.91
N VAL A 71 8.06 0.58 6.68
CA VAL A 71 8.23 -0.69 7.40
C VAL A 71 9.65 -1.22 7.20
N ALA A 72 10.13 -1.30 5.95
CA ALA A 72 11.48 -1.78 5.62
C ALA A 72 12.58 -0.99 6.36
N LEU A 73 12.44 0.33 6.44
CA LEU A 73 13.39 1.21 7.12
C LEU A 73 13.32 1.08 8.65
N ARG A 74 12.14 0.81 9.21
CA ARG A 74 11.99 0.58 10.66
C ARG A 74 12.50 -0.78 11.10
N THR A 75 12.31 -1.82 10.29
CA THR A 75 12.78 -3.17 10.61
C THR A 75 14.28 -3.32 10.41
N SER A 76 14.91 -2.45 9.62
CA SER A 76 16.34 -2.51 9.31
C SER A 76 17.14 -1.53 10.17
N ALA A 77 18.01 -2.02 11.06
CA ALA A 77 18.78 -1.18 11.98
C ALA A 77 19.98 -0.43 11.35
N GLY A 78 20.39 -0.80 10.13
CA GLY A 78 21.58 -0.26 9.45
C GLY A 78 21.73 -0.79 8.03
N PRO A 79 22.92 -0.67 7.43
CA PRO A 79 23.18 -1.20 6.09
C PRO A 79 22.81 -2.67 5.99
N ALA A 80 22.01 -3.03 4.99
CA ALA A 80 21.57 -4.39 4.73
C ALA A 80 21.39 -4.60 3.23
N GLN A 81 21.68 -5.82 2.78
CA GLN A 81 21.44 -6.21 1.39
C GLN A 81 19.94 -6.25 1.09
N PRO A 82 19.50 -5.90 -0.13
CA PRO A 82 18.08 -5.92 -0.48
C PRO A 82 17.39 -7.26 -0.16
N GLU A 83 18.05 -8.39 -0.42
CA GLU A 83 17.51 -9.74 -0.22
C GLU A 83 17.27 -10.03 1.28
N THR A 84 18.07 -9.44 2.17
CA THR A 84 17.87 -9.57 3.62
C THR A 84 16.66 -8.78 4.09
N ILE A 85 16.46 -7.59 3.53
CA ILE A 85 15.30 -6.75 3.86
C ILE A 85 14.02 -7.37 3.28
N GLU A 86 14.08 -7.86 2.03
CA GLU A 86 13.00 -8.59 1.36
C GLU A 86 12.56 -9.79 2.19
N ALA A 87 13.48 -10.69 2.56
CA ALA A 87 13.15 -11.86 3.38
C ALA A 87 12.53 -11.50 4.74
N ALA A 88 12.96 -10.39 5.35
CA ALA A 88 12.38 -9.90 6.59
C ALA A 88 10.94 -9.38 6.39
N LEU A 89 10.67 -8.68 5.29
CA LEU A 89 9.32 -8.23 4.92
C LEU A 89 8.42 -9.41 4.55
N ASP A 90 8.91 -10.38 3.78
CA ASP A 90 8.17 -11.59 3.44
C ASP A 90 7.79 -12.38 4.69
N CYS A 91 8.72 -12.54 5.64
CA CYS A 91 8.43 -13.17 6.92
C CYS A 91 7.38 -12.37 7.71
N LEU A 92 7.49 -11.04 7.72
CA LEU A 92 6.56 -10.16 8.42
C LEU A 92 5.15 -10.20 7.81
N PHE A 93 5.04 -10.23 6.49
CA PHE A 93 3.77 -10.18 5.74
C PHE A 93 3.15 -11.55 5.42
N GLY A 94 3.95 -12.61 5.43
CA GLY A 94 3.51 -13.98 5.15
C GLY A 94 2.65 -14.61 6.25
N GLU A 95 2.77 -14.13 7.49
CA GLU A 95 1.90 -14.55 8.59
C GLU A 95 0.67 -13.63 8.71
N PRO A 96 -0.55 -14.15 8.91
CA PRO A 96 -1.72 -13.32 9.16
C PRO A 96 -1.56 -12.47 10.44
N PRO A 97 -1.91 -11.18 10.42
CA PRO A 97 -1.85 -10.35 11.63
C PRO A 97 -2.87 -10.83 12.68
N MET A 98 -2.57 -10.60 13.96
CA MET A 98 -3.47 -10.93 15.05
C MET A 98 -4.82 -10.24 14.89
N ARG A 99 -5.91 -11.02 14.86
CA ARG A 99 -7.28 -10.51 14.63
C ARG A 99 -7.68 -9.37 15.56
N VAL A 100 -7.29 -9.43 16.83
CA VAL A 100 -7.60 -8.38 17.82
C VAL A 100 -6.91 -7.05 17.46
N ALA A 101 -5.68 -7.11 16.95
CA ALA A 101 -4.96 -5.91 16.53
C ALA A 101 -5.58 -5.30 15.27
N VAL A 102 -6.00 -6.13 14.31
CA VAL A 102 -6.75 -5.67 13.12
C VAL A 102 -8.05 -4.97 13.53
N GLU A 103 -8.82 -5.56 14.44
CA GLU A 103 -10.06 -4.90 14.89
C GLU A 103 -9.82 -3.62 15.68
N ALA A 104 -8.73 -3.54 16.46
CA ALA A 104 -8.35 -2.29 17.10
C ALA A 104 -8.11 -1.17 16.06
N GLN A 105 -7.45 -1.48 14.94
CA GLN A 105 -7.25 -0.50 13.85
C GLN A 105 -8.58 -0.11 13.18
N ARG A 106 -9.47 -1.08 12.94
CA ARG A 106 -10.81 -0.82 12.39
C ARG A 106 -11.61 0.11 13.30
N HIS A 107 -11.67 -0.20 14.60
CA HIS A 107 -12.34 0.63 15.59
C HIS A 107 -11.73 2.04 15.68
N ALA A 108 -10.40 2.17 15.66
CA ALA A 108 -9.73 3.47 15.69
C ALA A 108 -10.05 4.32 14.45
N ALA A 109 -10.12 3.70 13.27
CA ALA A 109 -10.44 4.41 12.04
C ALA A 109 -11.87 4.95 12.00
N PHE A 110 -12.85 4.22 12.57
CA PHE A 110 -14.26 4.64 12.55
C PHE A 110 -14.69 5.46 13.78
N GLY A 111 -14.12 5.19 14.96
CA GLY A 111 -14.62 5.68 16.25
C GLY A 111 -14.73 7.22 16.36
N PRO A 112 -13.63 7.97 16.27
CA PRO A 112 -13.64 9.43 16.48
C PRO A 112 -14.29 10.23 15.34
N PHE A 113 -14.64 9.59 14.22
CA PHE A 113 -14.93 10.25 12.95
C PHE A 113 -16.21 9.72 12.27
N ALA A 114 -17.12 9.14 13.04
CA ALA A 114 -18.34 8.53 12.51
C ALA A 114 -19.19 9.50 11.67
N SER A 115 -19.14 10.81 11.97
CA SER A 115 -19.88 11.86 11.25
C SER A 115 -19.11 12.51 10.10
N ALA A 116 -17.77 12.34 10.01
CA ALA A 116 -16.93 13.12 9.10
C ALA A 116 -16.86 12.56 7.66
N GLY A 117 -17.45 11.39 7.40
CA GLY A 117 -17.32 10.71 6.11
C GLY A 117 -15.87 10.29 5.78
N LEU A 118 -15.69 9.49 4.72
CA LEU A 118 -14.34 9.16 4.26
C LEU A 118 -13.74 10.32 3.44
N PRO A 119 -12.41 10.53 3.47
CA PRO A 119 -11.75 11.59 2.72
C PRO A 119 -11.64 11.24 1.23
N ILE A 120 -12.79 11.20 0.54
CA ILE A 120 -12.90 10.73 -0.85
C ILE A 120 -12.07 11.58 -1.81
N GLU A 121 -12.04 12.91 -1.65
CA GLU A 121 -11.30 13.82 -2.54
C GLU A 121 -9.80 13.51 -2.56
N ARG A 122 -9.17 13.40 -1.37
CA ARG A 122 -7.75 13.01 -1.27
C ARG A 122 -7.49 11.61 -1.84
N ALA A 123 -8.39 10.68 -1.57
CA ALA A 123 -8.28 9.35 -2.14
C ALA A 123 -8.38 9.36 -3.68
N TRP A 124 -9.12 10.28 -4.30
CA TRP A 124 -9.11 10.46 -5.76
C TRP A 124 -7.76 10.95 -6.28
N GLU A 125 -7.13 11.91 -5.61
CA GLU A 125 -5.80 12.39 -5.98
C GLU A 125 -4.76 11.25 -5.90
N THR A 126 -4.73 10.54 -4.79
CA THR A 126 -3.84 9.38 -4.60
C THR A 126 -4.16 8.25 -5.58
N GLY A 127 -5.45 7.97 -5.83
CA GLY A 127 -5.89 6.96 -6.78
C GLY A 127 -5.53 7.29 -8.23
N ALA A 128 -5.59 8.58 -8.61
CA ALA A 128 -5.15 9.06 -9.92
C ALA A 128 -3.64 8.87 -10.10
N GLU A 129 -2.84 9.12 -9.06
CA GLU A 129 -1.40 8.86 -9.07
C GLU A 129 -1.08 7.38 -9.25
N ILE A 130 -1.77 6.48 -8.53
CA ILE A 130 -1.63 5.03 -8.69
C ILE A 130 -1.99 4.61 -10.12
N SER A 131 -3.12 5.12 -10.65
CA SER A 131 -3.54 4.85 -12.03
C SER A 131 -2.52 5.33 -13.06
N ARG A 132 -1.94 6.52 -12.85
CA ARG A 132 -0.90 7.08 -13.71
C ARG A 132 0.34 6.18 -13.73
N ARG A 133 0.80 5.70 -12.55
CA ARG A 133 1.93 4.77 -12.45
C ARG A 133 1.64 3.44 -13.11
N ALA A 134 0.46 2.86 -12.91
CA ALA A 134 0.06 1.59 -13.54
C ALA A 134 0.11 1.68 -15.07
N ARG A 135 -0.38 2.78 -15.66
CA ARG A 135 -0.33 3.02 -17.11
C ARG A 135 1.11 3.15 -17.65
N GLN A 136 2.03 3.69 -16.86
CA GLN A 136 3.44 3.84 -17.26
C GLN A 136 4.23 2.52 -17.26
N GLN A 137 3.74 1.48 -16.60
CA GLN A 137 4.42 0.19 -16.49
C GLN A 137 4.03 -0.81 -17.59
N GLU A 138 3.27 -0.39 -18.61
CA GLU A 138 2.80 -1.22 -19.72
C GLU A 138 2.04 -2.50 -19.28
N ARG A 139 1.52 -2.51 -18.05
CA ARG A 139 0.69 -3.59 -17.50
C ARG A 139 -0.78 -3.36 -17.84
N GLU A 140 -1.60 -4.40 -17.71
CA GLU A 140 -3.07 -4.27 -17.86
C GLU A 140 -3.65 -3.36 -16.77
N PRO A 141 -3.99 -2.08 -17.08
CA PRO A 141 -4.21 -1.06 -16.05
C PRO A 141 -5.43 -1.36 -15.18
N LEU A 142 -6.46 -1.99 -15.77
CA LEU A 142 -7.67 -2.39 -15.06
C LEU A 142 -7.36 -3.46 -13.99
N ARG A 143 -6.57 -4.47 -14.37
CA ARG A 143 -6.20 -5.55 -13.45
C ARG A 143 -5.31 -5.05 -12.33
N ASP A 144 -4.39 -4.14 -12.64
CA ASP A 144 -3.53 -3.52 -11.64
C ASP A 144 -4.33 -2.69 -10.63
N LEU A 145 -5.28 -1.86 -11.09
CA LEU A 145 -6.14 -1.07 -10.19
C LEU A 145 -7.01 -1.95 -9.29
N MET A 146 -7.49 -3.09 -9.78
CA MET A 146 -8.20 -4.09 -8.97
C MET A 146 -7.29 -4.75 -7.93
N ASN A 147 -6.07 -5.13 -8.32
CA ASN A 147 -5.09 -5.67 -7.37
C ASN A 147 -4.75 -4.67 -6.27
N TYR A 148 -4.62 -3.37 -6.60
CA TYR A 148 -4.45 -2.32 -5.58
C TYR A 148 -5.68 -2.19 -4.68
N ALA A 149 -6.89 -2.20 -5.24
CA ALA A 149 -8.12 -2.11 -4.43
C ALA A 149 -8.23 -3.27 -3.43
N ASP A 150 -7.89 -4.49 -3.86
CA ASP A 150 -7.84 -5.67 -2.99
C ASP A 150 -6.71 -5.56 -1.96
N LEU A 151 -5.51 -5.10 -2.35
CA LEU A 151 -4.41 -4.84 -1.41
C LEU A 151 -4.82 -3.84 -0.32
N TYR A 152 -5.42 -2.71 -0.71
CA TYR A 152 -5.85 -1.70 0.25
C TYR A 152 -6.92 -2.23 1.19
N ARG A 153 -7.80 -3.15 0.77
CA ARG A 153 -8.86 -3.76 1.63
C ARG A 153 -8.27 -4.39 2.90
N ASP A 154 -7.08 -4.96 2.81
CA ASP A 154 -6.37 -5.55 3.94
C ASP A 154 -5.44 -4.52 4.59
N LEU A 155 -4.67 -3.79 3.79
CA LEU A 155 -3.57 -2.92 4.25
C LEU A 155 -4.04 -1.80 5.17
N TRP A 156 -5.19 -1.16 4.91
CA TRP A 156 -5.66 0.00 5.70
C TRP A 156 -5.82 -0.32 7.20
N CYS A 157 -6.17 -1.57 7.52
CA CYS A 157 -6.34 -2.07 8.88
C CYS A 157 -5.20 -2.97 9.37
N ASP A 158 -4.13 -3.10 8.59
CA ASP A 158 -2.98 -3.92 8.97
C ASP A 158 -2.21 -3.25 10.13
N PRO A 159 -2.01 -3.94 11.26
CA PRO A 159 -1.30 -3.37 12.41
C PRO A 159 0.22 -3.27 12.21
N ARG A 160 0.78 -3.89 11.16
CA ARG A 160 2.22 -3.91 10.88
C ARG A 160 2.69 -2.64 10.18
N ILE A 161 1.81 -1.96 9.46
CA ILE A 161 2.07 -0.60 8.98
C ILE A 161 1.80 0.39 10.11
N ALA A 162 2.56 1.48 10.15
CA ALA A 162 2.43 2.51 11.18
C ALA A 162 1.67 3.76 10.71
N ALA A 163 0.90 3.64 9.61
CA ALA A 163 0.04 4.70 9.11
C ALA A 163 -0.83 5.31 10.22
N PRO A 164 -0.86 6.65 10.37
CA PRO A 164 -1.74 7.32 11.30
C PRO A 164 -3.21 7.18 10.85
N ILE A 165 -4.14 7.41 11.77
CA ILE A 165 -5.58 7.20 11.55
C ILE A 165 -6.10 7.97 10.32
N SER A 166 -5.62 9.20 10.10
CA SER A 166 -5.99 10.01 8.93
C SER A 166 -5.64 9.32 7.61
N VAL A 167 -4.45 8.73 7.53
CA VAL A 167 -3.98 8.02 6.34
C VAL A 167 -4.72 6.70 6.16
N ARG A 168 -4.95 5.95 7.24
CA ARG A 168 -5.74 4.70 7.19
C ARG A 168 -7.15 4.95 6.65
N ARG A 169 -7.78 6.07 7.01
CA ARG A 169 -9.09 6.46 6.45
C ARG A 169 -9.02 6.79 4.96
N GLU A 170 -7.93 7.40 4.50
CA GLU A 170 -7.68 7.60 3.07
C GLU A 170 -7.44 6.28 2.33
N MET A 171 -6.63 5.37 2.90
CA MET A 171 -6.43 4.01 2.36
C MET A 171 -7.74 3.22 2.26
N LEU A 172 -8.62 3.35 3.26
CA LEU A 172 -9.96 2.75 3.21
C LEU A 172 -10.81 3.37 2.08
N ALA A 173 -10.74 4.69 1.88
CA ALA A 173 -11.41 5.37 0.78
C ALA A 173 -10.89 4.92 -0.60
N LEU A 174 -9.58 4.66 -0.71
CA LEU A 174 -8.92 4.19 -1.93
C LEU A 174 -9.53 2.90 -2.46
N VAL A 175 -10.01 1.99 -1.61
CA VAL A 175 -10.69 0.76 -2.04
C VAL A 175 -11.85 1.08 -3.00
N SER A 176 -12.66 2.09 -2.67
CA SER A 176 -13.80 2.50 -3.49
C SER A 176 -13.37 3.28 -4.73
N VAL A 177 -12.41 4.20 -4.58
CA VAL A 177 -11.90 5.05 -5.66
C VAL A 177 -11.22 4.20 -6.74
N LEU A 178 -10.31 3.31 -6.37
CA LEU A 178 -9.61 2.43 -7.31
C LEU A 178 -10.58 1.50 -8.02
N SER A 179 -11.61 1.04 -7.30
CA SER A 179 -12.70 0.27 -7.90
C SER A 179 -13.51 1.06 -8.93
N ALA A 180 -13.74 2.36 -8.68
CA ALA A 180 -14.40 3.24 -9.63
C ALA A 180 -13.51 3.54 -10.85
N LEU A 181 -12.23 3.86 -10.63
CA LEU A 181 -11.25 4.10 -11.69
C LEU A 181 -11.11 2.91 -12.63
N ALA A 182 -11.06 1.69 -12.10
CA ALA A 182 -10.99 0.48 -12.91
C ALA A 182 -12.19 0.34 -13.85
N ARG A 183 -13.42 0.62 -13.36
CA ARG A 183 -14.64 0.61 -14.18
C ARG A 183 -14.69 1.73 -15.21
N SER A 184 -14.24 2.92 -14.84
CA SER A 184 -14.19 4.07 -15.77
C SER A 184 -13.21 3.87 -16.93
N ASN A 185 -12.21 2.99 -16.77
CA ASN A 185 -11.26 2.64 -17.82
C ASN A 185 -11.73 1.47 -18.73
N GLU A 186 -12.85 0.81 -18.43
CA GLU A 186 -13.43 -0.25 -19.28
C GLU A 186 -13.87 0.20 -20.69
N PRO A 187 -14.54 1.37 -20.88
CA PRO A 187 -15.01 1.77 -22.20
C PRO A 187 -13.89 2.23 -23.17
N GLU A 188 -12.81 2.84 -22.67
CA GLU A 188 -11.69 3.31 -23.52
C GLU A 188 -10.90 2.16 -24.18
N LEU A 189 -10.91 0.97 -23.58
CA LEU A 189 -10.22 -0.22 -24.10
C LEU A 189 -11.04 -1.01 -25.13
N GLN A 190 -12.36 -0.86 -25.14
CA GLN A 190 -13.23 -1.49 -26.15
C GLN A 190 -13.17 -0.77 -27.49
N GLU A 191 -12.97 0.56 -27.50
CA GLU A 191 -12.82 1.33 -28.74
C GLU A 191 -11.43 1.18 -29.38
N ALA A 192 -10.39 0.90 -28.59
CA ALA A 192 -9.02 0.70 -29.10
C ALA A 192 -8.76 -0.71 -29.69
N SER A 193 -9.70 -1.65 -29.52
CA SER A 193 -9.62 -3.03 -30.03
C SER A 193 -10.61 -3.33 -31.16
N ALA A 194 -11.31 -2.31 -31.66
CA ALA A 194 -12.25 -2.39 -32.79
C ALA A 194 -11.64 -1.73 -34.04
#